data_AF-A0A4S2ALM7-F1
#
_entry.id   AF-A0A4S2ALM7-F1
#
_cell.length_a   1.000
_cell.length_b   1.000
_cell.length_c   1.000
_cell.angle_alpha   90.00
_cell.angle_beta   90.00
_cell.angle_gamma   90.00
#
_symmetry.space_group_name_H-M   'P 1'
#
loop_
_entity.id
_entity.type
_entity.pdbx_description
1 polymer ?
#
loop_
_entity_poly.entity_id
_entity_poly.type
_entity_poly.pdbx_seq_one_letter_code
_entity_poly.pdbx_strand_id
1 'polypeptide(L)'
;MLKTIRVILAVICLLAVTMLFLDVTGTAVRYVGWLAKWQFMPALLAMNVVVVAVLVVVSLIFGRVYCSVLCPLGVMQDVISWIHGKVAKRRKFTYSPAVTWLRITMLALFVLLIALGLARIAAFIEPYSEYGRIVSSLVKPLYVDANNALAAAESPDSYTFWHVDYYVTWAMVAVAAITFIVVAVLAWMNGRTYCNTVCPVGTILGYLSQFSWLKPVIDTSKCNHCGSCGRHCKASCIDSKNQKIDYTRCVACMDCIGYCKQGALTYAHRSKSSVKEADESVDKSRRQFLTVSTILAGTAVLKAEEKTVDGGLAIIIDKEKPVRQTRITPPGSRSIANFTKHCTSCQLCVSNCPNGVLRPSTELDTFMQPEVSFERGYCRPECTTCSDMCPAGAILPIDRAERSATQVGHAVWVRNNCLPVTEGVSCGNCARHCPVGAITMISLDADNPDSPKVPSVNTERCIGCGACENLCPSRPFSAIYVEGHEVHRNV
;
A
#
# COMPACT_ATOMS: atom_id res chain seq x y z
N MET A 1 3.01 -32.85 6.02
CA MET A 1 2.22 -32.35 4.87
C MET A 1 1.66 -30.95 5.11
N LEU A 2 0.92 -30.68 6.19
CA LEU A 2 0.29 -29.37 6.47
C LEU A 2 1.25 -28.16 6.40
N LYS A 3 2.42 -28.26 7.03
CA LYS A 3 3.45 -27.19 6.97
C LYS A 3 3.85 -26.86 5.53
N THR A 4 4.06 -27.87 4.70
CA THR A 4 4.51 -27.71 3.31
C THR A 4 3.45 -27.01 2.49
N ILE A 5 2.19 -27.45 2.59
CA ILE A 5 1.04 -26.80 1.93
C ILE A 5 0.97 -25.32 2.33
N ARG A 6 1.02 -25.03 3.64
CA ARG A 6 1.02 -23.65 4.15
C ARG A 6 2.17 -22.81 3.57
N VAL A 7 3.40 -23.34 3.53
CA VAL A 7 4.56 -22.62 2.96
C VAL A 7 4.34 -22.32 1.48
N ILE A 8 3.89 -23.30 0.70
CA ILE A 8 3.62 -23.13 -0.74
C ILE A 8 2.58 -22.02 -0.95
N LEU A 9 1.45 -22.11 -0.25
CA LEU A 9 0.40 -21.09 -0.34
C LEU A 9 0.89 -19.70 0.10
N ALA A 10 1.69 -19.62 1.17
CA ALA A 10 2.27 -18.37 1.64
C ALA A 10 3.21 -17.72 0.61
N VAL A 11 4.03 -18.52 -0.06
CA VAL A 11 4.93 -18.04 -1.13
C VAL A 11 4.11 -17.55 -2.33
N ILE A 12 3.10 -18.32 -2.76
CA ILE A 12 2.21 -17.92 -3.86
C ILE A 12 1.51 -16.60 -3.53
N CYS A 13 0.93 -16.48 -2.33
CA CYS A 13 0.24 -15.26 -1.90
C CYS A 13 1.20 -14.07 -1.81
N LEU A 14 2.40 -14.26 -1.25
CA LEU A 14 3.41 -13.21 -1.17
C LEU A 14 3.79 -12.73 -2.57
N LEU A 15 4.15 -13.64 -3.48
CA LEU A 15 4.53 -13.29 -4.85
C LEU A 15 3.39 -12.59 -5.60
N ALA A 16 2.17 -13.11 -5.50
CA ALA A 16 1.00 -12.51 -6.14
C ALA A 16 0.73 -11.09 -5.62
N VAL A 17 0.76 -10.87 -4.29
CA VAL A 17 0.57 -9.54 -3.71
C VAL A 17 1.72 -8.59 -4.08
N THR A 18 2.98 -9.05 -4.07
CA THR A 18 4.11 -8.22 -4.51
C THR A 18 3.93 -7.77 -5.96
N MET A 19 3.53 -8.70 -6.84
CA MET A 19 3.33 -8.41 -8.26
C MET A 19 2.22 -7.37 -8.48
N LEU A 20 1.19 -7.32 -7.64
CA LEU A 20 0.18 -6.24 -7.71
C LEU A 20 0.77 -4.84 -7.57
N PHE A 21 1.92 -4.67 -6.89
CA PHE A 21 2.58 -3.37 -6.74
C PHE A 21 3.71 -3.13 -7.74
N LEU A 22 4.31 -4.19 -8.28
CA LEU A 22 5.42 -4.10 -9.24
C LEU A 22 4.97 -4.08 -10.69
N ASP A 23 3.80 -4.65 -10.99
CA ASP A 23 3.33 -4.83 -12.34
C ASP A 23 3.16 -3.51 -13.09
N VAL A 24 3.92 -3.39 -14.17
CA VAL A 24 3.92 -2.25 -15.09
C VAL A 24 2.90 -2.44 -16.22
N THR A 25 2.52 -3.68 -16.48
CA THR A 25 1.67 -4.08 -17.61
C THR A 25 0.16 -4.04 -17.27
N GLY A 26 -0.18 -4.10 -15.98
CA GLY A 26 -1.55 -4.22 -15.49
C GLY A 26 -2.13 -5.65 -15.53
N THR A 27 -1.35 -6.64 -15.99
CA THR A 27 -1.76 -8.06 -16.03
C THR A 27 -1.98 -8.68 -14.65
N ALA A 28 -1.13 -8.40 -13.67
CA ALA A 28 -1.26 -8.91 -12.30
C ALA A 28 -2.55 -8.41 -11.66
N VAL A 29 -2.89 -7.14 -11.84
CA VAL A 29 -4.15 -6.59 -11.34
C VAL A 29 -5.36 -7.32 -11.94
N ARG A 30 -5.32 -7.64 -13.24
CA ARG A 30 -6.38 -8.38 -13.92
C ARG A 30 -6.59 -9.79 -13.36
N TYR A 31 -5.52 -10.55 -13.12
CA TYR A 31 -5.63 -11.96 -12.73
C TYR A 31 -5.67 -12.19 -11.22
N VAL A 32 -4.93 -11.40 -10.44
CA VAL A 32 -4.76 -11.60 -9.00
C VAL A 32 -5.18 -10.39 -8.16
N GLY A 33 -5.77 -9.34 -8.76
CA GLY A 33 -6.23 -8.14 -8.04
C GLY A 33 -7.30 -8.42 -6.98
N TRP A 34 -8.06 -9.51 -7.13
CA TRP A 34 -9.00 -9.98 -6.10
C TRP A 34 -8.30 -10.26 -4.76
N LEU A 35 -7.03 -10.66 -4.76
CA LEU A 35 -6.28 -10.96 -3.54
C LEU A 35 -6.10 -9.74 -2.63
N ALA A 36 -6.06 -8.53 -3.21
CA ALA A 36 -6.04 -7.27 -2.44
C ALA A 36 -7.35 -7.05 -1.67
N LYS A 37 -8.50 -7.44 -2.24
CA LYS A 37 -9.83 -7.35 -1.62
C LYS A 37 -10.01 -8.38 -0.49
N TRP A 38 -9.20 -9.44 -0.48
CA TRP A 38 -9.19 -10.48 0.56
C TRP A 38 -8.26 -10.18 1.74
N GLN A 39 -7.63 -9.01 1.74
CA GLN A 39 -6.86 -8.55 2.90
C GLN A 39 -7.83 -8.01 3.95
N PHE A 40 -7.59 -8.38 5.22
CA PHE A 40 -8.54 -8.16 6.31
C PHE A 40 -8.97 -6.69 6.46
N MET A 41 -8.01 -5.75 6.48
CA MET A 41 -8.35 -4.34 6.67
C MET A 41 -9.02 -3.70 5.45
N PRO A 42 -8.50 -3.88 4.22
CA PRO A 42 -9.23 -3.41 3.05
C PRO A 42 -10.68 -3.93 2.98
N ALA A 43 -10.89 -5.22 3.28
CA ALA A 43 -12.24 -5.79 3.34
C ALA A 43 -13.12 -5.13 4.41
N LEU A 44 -12.56 -4.83 5.59
CA LEU A 44 -13.28 -4.14 6.67
C LEU A 44 -13.68 -2.71 6.27
N LEU A 45 -12.76 -1.95 5.69
CA LEU A 45 -13.01 -0.56 5.25
C LEU A 45 -13.96 -0.47 4.06
N ALA A 46 -13.89 -1.43 3.14
CA ALA A 46 -14.81 -1.55 2.03
C ALA A 46 -16.19 -2.09 2.44
N MET A 47 -16.43 -2.33 3.74
CA MET A 47 -17.67 -2.94 4.26
C MET A 47 -18.02 -4.27 3.58
N ASN A 48 -17.00 -5.03 3.18
CA ASN A 48 -17.18 -6.34 2.53
C ASN A 48 -17.44 -7.42 3.59
N VAL A 49 -18.67 -7.45 4.11
CA VAL A 49 -19.11 -8.33 5.20
C VAL A 49 -18.85 -9.80 4.88
N VAL A 50 -19.01 -10.21 3.62
CA VAL A 50 -18.80 -11.61 3.19
C VAL A 50 -17.34 -12.01 3.38
N VAL A 51 -16.39 -11.23 2.86
CA VAL A 51 -14.95 -11.54 3.00
C VAL A 51 -14.54 -11.54 4.46
N VAL A 52 -14.98 -10.53 5.24
CA VAL A 52 -14.66 -10.45 6.67
C VAL A 52 -15.22 -11.67 7.42
N ALA A 53 -16.47 -12.07 7.17
CA ALA A 53 -17.08 -13.25 7.78
C ALA A 53 -16.31 -14.53 7.44
N VAL A 54 -15.92 -14.71 6.17
CA VAL A 54 -15.10 -15.87 5.75
C VAL A 54 -13.76 -15.89 6.47
N LEU A 55 -13.05 -14.75 6.56
CA LEU A 55 -11.77 -14.67 7.27
C LEU A 55 -11.91 -14.97 8.77
N VAL A 56 -13.00 -14.52 9.40
CA VAL A 56 -13.33 -14.83 10.80
C VAL A 56 -13.62 -16.32 10.97
N VAL A 57 -14.46 -16.91 10.13
CA VAL A 57 -14.80 -18.34 10.18
C VAL A 57 -13.56 -19.20 9.97
N VAL A 58 -12.74 -18.89 8.96
CA VAL A 58 -11.45 -19.57 8.73
C VAL A 58 -10.55 -19.43 9.96
N SER A 59 -10.56 -18.28 10.63
CA SER A 59 -9.78 -18.07 11.86
C SER A 59 -10.31 -18.85 13.06
N LEU A 60 -11.63 -19.04 13.16
CA LEU A 60 -12.29 -19.87 14.16
C LEU A 60 -12.13 -21.37 13.88
N ILE A 61 -11.91 -21.79 12.63
CA ILE A 61 -11.68 -23.20 12.32
C ILE A 61 -10.20 -23.54 12.46
N PHE A 62 -9.31 -22.78 11.82
CA PHE A 62 -7.90 -23.13 11.69
C PHE A 62 -6.95 -22.28 12.56
N GLY A 63 -7.48 -21.34 13.35
CA GLY A 63 -6.66 -20.35 14.05
C GLY A 63 -6.14 -19.28 13.08
N ARG A 64 -5.07 -18.57 13.44
CA ARG A 64 -4.53 -17.44 12.64
C ARG A 64 -3.77 -17.83 11.37
N VAL A 65 -4.35 -18.69 10.53
CA VAL A 65 -3.77 -19.07 9.24
C VAL A 65 -3.67 -17.89 8.29
N TYR A 66 -4.57 -16.90 8.38
CA TYR A 66 -4.46 -15.64 7.62
C TYR A 66 -3.07 -14.99 7.79
N CYS A 67 -2.58 -14.86 9.03
CA CYS A 67 -1.29 -14.22 9.32
C CYS A 67 -0.08 -15.01 8.80
N SER A 68 -0.23 -16.32 8.55
CA SER A 68 0.86 -17.20 8.12
C SER A 68 0.78 -17.62 6.65
N VAL A 69 -0.29 -17.23 5.93
CA VAL A 69 -0.54 -17.54 4.51
C VAL A 69 -0.87 -16.29 3.70
N LEU A 70 -1.96 -15.58 4.03
CA LEU A 70 -2.53 -14.50 3.20
C LEU A 70 -1.90 -13.13 3.43
N CYS A 71 -1.50 -12.84 4.68
CA CYS A 71 -0.94 -11.54 5.05
C CYS A 71 0.50 -11.39 4.56
N PRO A 72 0.79 -10.48 3.61
CA PRO A 72 2.12 -10.36 3.00
C PRO A 72 3.19 -9.91 4.01
N LEU A 73 2.87 -8.96 4.91
CA LEU A 73 3.79 -8.55 5.99
C LEU A 73 4.11 -9.71 6.93
N GLY A 74 3.13 -10.59 7.16
CA GLY A 74 3.32 -11.79 7.97
C GLY A 74 4.31 -12.75 7.31
N VAL A 75 4.10 -13.05 6.03
CA VAL A 75 5.01 -13.93 5.28
C VAL A 75 6.41 -13.29 5.14
N MET A 76 6.50 -11.97 4.98
CA MET A 76 7.76 -11.22 4.98
C MET A 76 8.54 -11.44 6.29
N GLN A 77 7.89 -11.36 7.45
CA GLN A 77 8.53 -11.67 8.74
C GLN A 77 9.01 -13.13 8.80
N ASP A 78 8.22 -14.09 8.27
CA ASP A 78 8.64 -15.49 8.16
C ASP A 78 9.93 -15.64 7.33
N VAL A 79 10.04 -14.91 6.21
CA VAL A 79 11.23 -14.90 5.33
C VAL A 79 12.44 -14.31 6.08
N ILE A 80 12.27 -13.18 6.75
CA ILE A 80 13.35 -12.52 7.52
C ILE A 80 13.85 -13.44 8.63
N SER A 81 12.93 -14.01 9.42
CA SER A 81 13.28 -15.01 10.42
C SER A 81 13.93 -16.24 9.80
N TRP A 82 13.49 -16.66 8.60
CA TRP A 82 14.07 -17.77 7.84
C TRP A 82 15.51 -17.50 7.35
N ILE A 83 15.85 -16.26 7.02
CA ILE A 83 17.21 -15.84 6.68
C ILE A 83 18.08 -15.82 7.94
N HIS A 84 17.60 -15.23 9.05
CA HIS A 84 18.34 -15.14 10.31
C HIS A 84 18.92 -16.49 10.76
N GLY A 85 18.11 -17.54 10.78
CA GLY A 85 18.58 -18.87 11.19
C GLY A 85 19.51 -19.58 10.22
N LYS A 86 19.60 -19.14 8.96
CA LYS A 86 20.67 -19.58 8.05
C LYS A 86 21.98 -18.88 8.36
N VAL A 87 21.93 -17.58 8.63
CA VAL A 87 23.12 -16.74 8.87
C VAL A 87 23.71 -16.96 10.26
N ALA A 88 22.90 -16.83 11.32
CA ALA A 88 23.38 -16.84 12.70
C ALA A 88 23.64 -18.24 13.28
N LYS A 89 23.35 -19.33 12.53
CA LYS A 89 23.48 -20.76 12.92
C LYS A 89 22.91 -21.14 14.32
N ARG A 90 22.17 -20.25 14.99
CA ARG A 90 21.59 -20.40 16.32
C ARG A 90 20.16 -19.87 16.33
N ARG A 91 19.20 -20.62 15.77
CA ARG A 91 17.78 -20.35 16.01
C ARG A 91 17.38 -20.95 17.35
N LYS A 92 17.26 -20.10 18.35
CA LYS A 92 16.56 -20.44 19.59
C LYS A 92 15.66 -19.27 19.94
N PHE A 93 14.51 -19.18 19.27
CA PHE A 93 13.46 -18.32 19.80
C PHE A 93 13.20 -18.76 21.24
N THR A 94 13.06 -17.81 22.14
CA THR A 94 12.75 -18.11 23.53
C THR A 94 11.30 -17.73 23.77
N TYR A 95 10.61 -18.53 24.58
CA TYR A 95 9.30 -18.14 25.08
C TYR A 95 9.37 -16.74 25.69
N SER A 96 8.45 -15.88 25.27
CA SER A 96 8.22 -14.58 25.88
C SER A 96 6.77 -14.51 26.33
N PRO A 97 6.43 -13.80 27.41
CA PRO A 97 5.03 -13.54 27.76
C PRO A 97 4.40 -12.56 26.76
N ALA A 98 3.06 -12.57 26.67
CA ALA A 98 2.34 -11.60 25.85
C ALA A 98 2.42 -10.20 26.49
N VAL A 99 2.75 -9.19 25.68
CA VAL A 99 2.69 -7.78 26.10
C VAL A 99 1.27 -7.25 25.87
N THR A 100 0.33 -7.71 26.69
CA THR A 100 -1.11 -7.51 26.48
C THR A 100 -1.52 -6.04 26.51
N TRP A 101 -0.95 -5.24 27.42
CA TRP A 101 -1.27 -3.82 27.52
C TRP A 101 -0.97 -3.08 26.21
N LEU A 102 0.23 -3.28 25.64
CA LEU A 102 0.63 -2.62 24.38
C LEU A 102 -0.28 -3.06 23.24
N ARG A 103 -0.58 -4.35 23.16
CA ARG A 103 -1.47 -4.91 22.14
C ARG A 103 -2.86 -4.26 22.18
N ILE A 104 -3.45 -4.14 23.36
CA ILE A 104 -4.78 -3.54 23.55
C ILE A 104 -4.72 -2.03 23.27
N THR A 105 -3.67 -1.34 23.73
CA THR A 105 -3.47 0.09 23.43
C THR A 105 -3.36 0.35 21.94
N MET A 106 -2.60 -0.46 21.20
CA MET A 106 -2.47 -0.32 19.75
C MET A 106 -3.79 -0.58 19.02
N LEU A 107 -4.56 -1.59 19.47
CA LEU A 107 -5.90 -1.84 18.91
C LEU A 107 -6.87 -0.69 19.22
N ALA A 108 -6.89 -0.20 20.46
CA ALA A 108 -7.76 0.91 20.85
C ALA A 108 -7.43 2.19 20.09
N LEU A 109 -6.13 2.51 19.96
CA LEU A 109 -5.65 3.63 19.15
C LEU A 109 -6.08 3.47 17.69
N PHE A 110 -5.94 2.26 17.13
CA PHE A 110 -6.35 1.97 15.76
C PHE A 110 -7.86 2.21 15.55
N VAL A 111 -8.71 1.66 16.42
CA VAL A 111 -10.17 1.84 16.35
C VAL A 111 -10.54 3.31 16.49
N LEU A 112 -9.90 4.04 17.41
CA LEU A 112 -10.12 5.48 17.58
C LEU A 112 -9.77 6.26 16.31
N LEU A 113 -8.60 6.01 15.71
CA LEU A 113 -8.17 6.68 14.48
C LEU A 113 -9.15 6.42 13.33
N ILE A 114 -9.66 5.20 13.18
CA ILE A 114 -10.65 4.86 12.16
C ILE A 114 -11.98 5.57 12.44
N ALA A 115 -12.45 5.59 13.70
CA ALA A 115 -13.69 6.26 14.09
C ALA A 115 -13.63 7.78 13.83
N LEU A 116 -12.46 8.40 14.01
CA LEU A 116 -12.19 9.81 13.71
C LEU A 116 -11.97 10.09 12.21
N GLY A 117 -12.07 9.09 11.33
CA GLY A 117 -11.84 9.26 9.89
C GLY A 117 -10.37 9.43 9.50
N LEU A 118 -9.43 9.08 10.38
CA LEU A 118 -7.98 9.17 10.19
C LEU A 118 -7.39 7.83 9.71
N ALA A 119 -8.06 7.15 8.78
CA ALA A 119 -7.64 5.84 8.28
C ALA A 119 -6.24 5.84 7.66
N ARG A 120 -5.82 6.95 7.06
CA ARG A 120 -4.45 7.18 6.57
C ARG A 120 -3.39 7.09 7.67
N ILE A 121 -3.69 7.54 8.89
CA ILE A 121 -2.79 7.46 10.04
C ILE A 121 -2.84 6.05 10.64
N ALA A 122 -4.05 5.49 10.79
CA ALA A 122 -4.23 4.11 11.24
C ALA A 122 -3.49 3.10 10.33
N ALA A 123 -3.36 3.41 9.04
CA ALA A 123 -2.66 2.58 8.08
C ALA A 123 -1.16 2.41 8.38
N PHE A 124 -0.53 3.26 9.21
CA PHE A 124 0.87 3.12 9.62
C PHE A 124 1.15 1.94 10.56
N ILE A 125 0.11 1.31 11.09
CA ILE A 125 0.22 0.10 11.93
C ILE A 125 -0.57 -1.08 11.33
N GLU A 126 -1.05 -0.91 10.10
CA GLU A 126 -1.86 -1.88 9.38
C GLU A 126 -0.98 -2.66 8.39
N PRO A 127 -0.95 -4.00 8.48
CA PRO A 127 0.09 -4.78 7.83
C PRO A 127 0.05 -4.76 6.31
N TYR A 128 -1.13 -4.69 5.68
CA TYR A 128 -1.22 -4.67 4.21
C TYR A 128 -0.72 -3.35 3.63
N SER A 129 -1.13 -2.22 4.20
CA SER A 129 -0.75 -0.89 3.74
C SER A 129 0.72 -0.59 4.02
N GLU A 130 1.26 -1.05 5.16
CA GLU A 130 2.71 -1.01 5.42
C GLU A 130 3.49 -1.79 4.36
N TYR A 131 3.05 -3.02 4.07
CA TYR A 131 3.69 -3.84 3.04
C TYR A 131 3.64 -3.17 1.67
N GLY A 132 2.49 -2.62 1.27
CA GLY A 132 2.32 -1.90 0.02
C GLY A 132 3.24 -0.69 -0.11
N ARG A 133 3.45 0.08 0.98
CA ARG A 133 4.42 1.19 1.02
C ARG A 133 5.86 0.70 0.91
N ILE A 134 6.22 -0.37 1.61
CA ILE A 134 7.56 -0.98 1.51
C ILE A 134 7.86 -1.37 0.07
N VAL A 135 6.95 -2.11 -0.58
CA VAL A 135 7.14 -2.55 -1.97
C VAL A 135 7.15 -1.37 -2.93
N SER A 136 6.18 -0.46 -2.83
CA SER A 136 6.03 0.64 -3.80
C SER A 136 7.13 1.70 -3.69
N SER A 137 7.69 1.92 -2.49
CA SER A 137 8.71 2.95 -2.28
C SER A 137 10.15 2.43 -2.28
N LEU A 138 10.39 1.13 -2.01
CA LEU A 138 11.74 0.56 -1.98
C LEU A 138 12.02 -0.42 -3.13
N VAL A 139 11.04 -1.25 -3.49
CA VAL A 139 11.25 -2.34 -4.46
C VAL A 139 10.87 -1.91 -5.88
N LYS A 140 9.77 -1.17 -6.03
CA LYS A 140 9.28 -0.73 -7.34
C LYS A 140 10.28 0.14 -8.11
N PRO A 141 10.95 1.14 -7.51
CA PRO A 141 11.98 1.91 -8.20
C PRO A 141 13.05 1.01 -8.82
N LEU A 142 13.61 0.08 -8.03
CA LEU A 142 14.62 -0.87 -8.49
C LEU A 142 14.11 -1.79 -9.61
N TYR A 143 12.85 -2.20 -9.52
CA TYR A 143 12.20 -3.02 -10.54
C TYR A 143 12.03 -2.26 -11.86
N VAL A 144 11.58 -0.99 -11.79
CA VAL A 144 11.40 -0.14 -12.96
C VAL A 144 12.76 0.25 -13.58
N ASP A 145 13.76 0.56 -12.76
CA ASP A 145 15.12 0.83 -13.24
C ASP A 145 15.70 -0.39 -13.98
N ALA A 146 15.47 -1.60 -13.47
CA ALA A 146 15.87 -2.84 -14.14
C ALA A 146 15.11 -3.04 -15.47
N ASN A 147 13.80 -2.77 -15.51
CA ASN A 147 13.01 -2.79 -16.74
C ASN A 147 13.54 -1.78 -17.77
N ASN A 148 13.83 -0.55 -17.34
CA ASN A 148 14.30 0.50 -18.23
C ASN A 148 15.72 0.22 -18.74
N ALA A 149 16.57 -0.40 -17.92
CA ALA A 149 17.89 -0.86 -18.36
C ALA A 149 17.79 -1.96 -19.43
N LEU A 150 16.81 -2.88 -19.31
CA LEU A 150 16.53 -3.88 -20.33
C LEU A 150 15.95 -3.25 -21.60
N ALA A 151 15.02 -2.29 -21.47
CA ALA A 151 14.46 -1.55 -22.60
C ALA A 151 15.55 -0.78 -23.38
N ALA A 152 16.55 -0.23 -22.69
CA ALA A 152 17.69 0.46 -23.32
C ALA A 152 18.69 -0.50 -23.99
N ALA A 153 18.73 -1.77 -23.56
CA ALA A 153 19.63 -2.78 -24.11
C ALA A 153 19.04 -3.57 -25.29
N GLU A 154 17.72 -3.51 -25.50
CA GLU A 154 17.05 -4.17 -26.61
C GLU A 154 17.15 -3.39 -27.92
N SER A 155 16.96 -4.12 -29.03
CA SER A 155 16.85 -3.50 -30.35
C SER A 155 15.65 -2.53 -30.40
N PRO A 156 15.74 -1.41 -31.13
CA PRO A 156 14.66 -0.42 -31.24
C PRO A 156 13.30 -0.97 -31.67
N ASP A 157 13.27 -2.14 -32.33
CA ASP A 157 12.05 -2.80 -32.83
C ASP A 157 11.43 -3.80 -31.84
N SER A 158 11.96 -3.91 -30.62
CA SER A 158 11.44 -4.81 -29.58
C SER A 158 10.36 -4.13 -28.74
N TYR A 159 9.24 -4.80 -28.52
CA TYR A 159 8.12 -4.31 -27.70
C TYR A 159 8.00 -5.03 -26.35
N THR A 160 8.98 -5.86 -25.98
CA THR A 160 8.97 -6.63 -24.72
C THR A 160 9.22 -5.75 -23.51
N PHE A 161 10.12 -4.78 -23.61
CA PHE A 161 10.35 -3.76 -22.57
C PHE A 161 10.16 -2.36 -23.15
N TRP A 162 9.58 -1.46 -22.35
CA TRP A 162 9.42 -0.06 -22.69
C TRP A 162 9.82 0.81 -21.50
N HIS A 163 10.25 2.04 -21.77
CA HIS A 163 10.62 2.97 -20.73
C HIS A 163 9.40 3.37 -19.90
N VAL A 164 9.54 3.27 -18.57
CA VAL A 164 8.46 3.53 -17.62
C VAL A 164 8.96 4.49 -16.56
N ASP A 165 8.18 5.54 -16.30
CA ASP A 165 8.48 6.49 -15.24
C ASP A 165 7.86 6.08 -13.91
N TYR A 166 8.51 6.48 -12.82
CA TYR A 166 7.96 6.38 -11.46
C TYR A 166 8.16 7.69 -10.69
N TYR A 167 7.37 7.84 -9.63
CA TYR A 167 7.47 8.99 -8.73
C TYR A 167 7.64 8.49 -7.30
N VAL A 168 8.76 8.85 -6.68
CA VAL A 168 9.05 8.58 -5.28
C VAL A 168 9.88 9.73 -4.73
N THR A 169 9.63 10.12 -3.48
CA THR A 169 10.41 11.16 -2.79
C THR A 169 11.24 10.56 -1.66
N TRP A 170 12.29 11.26 -1.24
CA TRP A 170 13.13 10.84 -0.12
C TRP A 170 12.35 10.63 1.18
N ALA A 171 11.32 11.43 1.44
CA ALA A 171 10.45 11.25 2.60
C ALA A 171 9.71 9.91 2.56
N MET A 172 9.20 9.51 1.39
CA MET A 172 8.51 8.21 1.22
C MET A 172 9.48 7.04 1.38
N VAL A 173 10.67 7.14 0.79
CA VAL A 173 11.75 6.15 0.95
C VAL A 173 12.13 6.01 2.42
N ALA A 174 12.34 7.13 3.13
CA ALA A 174 12.70 7.13 4.54
C ALA A 174 11.63 6.44 5.40
N VAL A 175 10.35 6.77 5.21
CA VAL A 175 9.24 6.15 5.94
C VAL A 175 9.16 4.65 5.67
N ALA A 176 9.26 4.24 4.41
CA ALA A 176 9.24 2.83 4.04
C ALA A 176 10.45 2.07 4.60
N ALA A 177 11.65 2.65 4.53
CA ALA A 177 12.88 2.07 5.05
C ALA A 177 12.85 1.93 6.57
N ILE A 178 12.43 2.96 7.31
CA ILE A 178 12.28 2.91 8.77
C ILE A 178 11.28 1.81 9.15
N THR A 179 10.12 1.77 8.50
CA THR A 179 9.09 0.74 8.75
C THR A 179 9.65 -0.65 8.50
N PHE A 180 10.32 -0.86 7.35
CA PHE A 180 10.94 -2.14 7.01
C PHE A 180 12.00 -2.54 8.04
N ILE A 181 12.90 -1.63 8.43
CA ILE A 181 13.96 -1.90 9.42
C ILE A 181 13.34 -2.29 10.76
N VAL A 182 12.34 -1.56 11.25
CA VAL A 182 11.67 -1.87 12.53
C VAL A 182 11.04 -3.26 12.47
N VAL A 183 10.26 -3.56 11.42
CA VAL A 183 9.63 -4.88 11.25
C VAL A 183 10.69 -5.98 11.11
N ALA A 184 11.77 -5.72 10.37
CA ALA A 184 12.84 -6.68 10.15
C ALA A 184 13.61 -6.99 11.43
N VAL A 185 13.97 -5.98 12.23
CA VAL A 185 14.64 -6.17 13.53
C VAL A 185 13.75 -6.97 14.48
N LEU A 186 12.46 -6.59 14.59
CA LEU A 186 11.50 -7.31 15.43
C LEU A 186 11.32 -8.78 15.02
N ALA A 187 11.33 -9.04 13.72
CA ALA A 187 11.22 -10.40 13.17
C ALA A 187 12.52 -11.20 13.28
N TRP A 188 13.66 -10.52 13.19
CA TRP A 188 14.98 -11.10 13.37
C TRP A 188 15.16 -11.61 14.81
N MET A 189 14.76 -10.80 15.79
CA MET A 189 14.90 -11.11 17.21
C MET A 189 13.93 -12.22 17.67
N ASN A 190 12.63 -12.04 17.44
CA ASN A 190 11.57 -12.85 18.06
C ASN A 190 10.47 -13.30 17.07
N GLY A 191 10.77 -13.27 15.77
CA GLY A 191 9.93 -13.89 14.75
C GLY A 191 8.70 -13.08 14.34
N ARG A 192 7.61 -13.21 15.10
CA ARG A 192 6.31 -12.57 14.82
C ARG A 192 5.97 -11.49 15.84
N THR A 193 6.97 -10.84 16.41
CA THR A 193 6.81 -9.81 17.45
C THR A 193 5.84 -8.72 17.00
N TYR A 194 6.05 -8.15 15.79
CA TYR A 194 5.20 -7.10 15.26
C TYR A 194 3.72 -7.54 15.19
N CYS A 195 3.46 -8.73 14.63
CA CYS A 195 2.10 -9.30 14.56
C CYS A 195 1.47 -9.56 15.94
N ASN A 196 2.28 -9.81 16.96
CA ASN A 196 1.83 -10.21 18.30
C ASN A 196 1.74 -9.05 19.29
N THR A 197 2.34 -7.90 19.00
CA THR A 197 2.39 -6.75 19.93
C THR A 197 1.90 -5.43 19.32
N VAL A 198 2.14 -5.18 18.04
CA VAL A 198 1.85 -3.88 17.39
C VAL A 198 0.61 -3.98 16.49
N CYS A 199 0.52 -5.05 15.71
CA CYS A 199 -0.49 -5.18 14.67
C CYS A 199 -1.92 -5.31 15.23
N PRO A 200 -2.86 -4.42 14.88
CA PRO A 200 -4.25 -4.50 15.32
C PRO A 200 -4.98 -5.70 14.69
N VAL A 201 -4.67 -6.03 13.42
CA VAL A 201 -5.23 -7.22 12.75
C VAL A 201 -4.78 -8.52 13.45
N GLY A 202 -3.49 -8.60 13.81
CA GLY A 202 -2.95 -9.74 14.55
C GLY A 202 -3.57 -9.90 15.94
N THR A 203 -3.98 -8.78 16.55
CA THR A 203 -4.70 -8.72 17.83
C THR A 203 -6.12 -9.26 17.69
N ILE A 204 -6.91 -8.70 16.78
CA ILE A 204 -8.31 -9.11 16.54
C ILE A 204 -8.37 -10.61 16.23
N LEU A 205 -7.61 -11.06 15.24
CA LEU A 205 -7.59 -12.47 14.86
C LEU A 205 -6.96 -13.35 15.96
N GLY A 206 -6.12 -12.78 16.82
CA GLY A 206 -5.51 -13.49 17.94
C GLY A 206 -6.52 -13.88 19.01
N TYR A 207 -7.35 -12.92 19.41
CA TYR A 207 -8.44 -13.17 20.33
C TYR A 207 -9.51 -14.09 19.75
N LEU A 208 -9.75 -14.06 18.43
CA LEU A 208 -10.63 -15.05 17.80
C LEU A 208 -10.01 -16.45 17.80
N SER A 209 -8.71 -16.55 17.51
CA SER A 209 -8.03 -17.84 17.37
C SER A 209 -7.89 -18.65 18.66
N GLN A 210 -8.10 -18.05 19.84
CA GLN A 210 -8.12 -18.82 21.08
C GLN A 210 -9.28 -19.85 21.09
N PHE A 211 -10.39 -19.49 20.44
CA PHE A 211 -11.58 -20.32 20.28
C PHE A 211 -11.47 -21.25 19.08
N SER A 212 -10.30 -21.34 18.42
CA SER A 212 -10.21 -22.13 17.20
C SER A 212 -10.50 -23.61 17.45
N TRP A 213 -11.23 -24.20 16.51
CA TRP A 213 -11.61 -25.61 16.53
C TRP A 213 -10.37 -26.49 16.37
N LEU A 214 -9.54 -26.24 15.36
CA LEU A 214 -8.26 -26.90 15.16
C LEU A 214 -7.11 -26.00 15.64
N LYS A 215 -6.25 -26.57 16.49
CA LYS A 215 -5.03 -25.90 16.99
C LYS A 215 -3.96 -26.90 17.38
N PRO A 216 -2.68 -26.47 17.49
CA PRO A 216 -1.62 -27.33 18.00
C PRO A 216 -1.91 -27.72 19.46
N VAL A 217 -1.90 -29.01 19.77
CA VAL A 217 -2.10 -29.55 21.13
C VAL A 217 -0.86 -30.34 21.53
N ILE A 218 -0.42 -30.16 22.77
CA ILE A 218 0.68 -30.93 23.37
C ILE A 218 0.08 -32.12 24.11
N ASP A 219 0.49 -33.32 23.74
CA ASP A 219 0.25 -34.56 24.47
C ASP A 219 1.26 -34.63 25.64
N THR A 220 0.77 -34.43 26.86
CA THR A 220 1.59 -34.40 28.07
C THR A 220 2.23 -35.76 28.36
N SER A 221 1.66 -36.86 27.88
CA SER A 221 2.21 -38.22 28.09
C SER A 221 3.46 -38.49 27.25
N LYS A 222 3.57 -37.86 26.08
CA LYS A 222 4.70 -38.02 25.14
C LYS A 222 5.75 -36.92 25.26
N CYS A 223 5.40 -35.81 25.90
CA CYS A 223 6.28 -34.64 25.99
C CYS A 223 7.39 -34.85 27.02
N ASN A 224 8.65 -34.77 26.57
CA ASN A 224 9.83 -34.91 27.42
C ASN A 224 10.50 -33.56 27.79
N HIS A 225 9.79 -32.44 27.64
CA HIS A 225 10.28 -31.08 27.97
C HIS A 225 11.59 -30.64 27.27
N CYS A 226 11.97 -31.23 26.13
CA CYS A 226 13.22 -30.90 25.41
C CYS A 226 13.32 -29.45 24.86
N GLY A 227 12.23 -28.68 24.88
CA GLY A 227 12.20 -27.28 24.43
C GLY A 227 12.40 -27.07 22.92
N SER A 228 12.39 -28.13 22.11
CA SER A 228 12.61 -28.02 20.65
C SER A 228 11.51 -27.19 19.96
N CYS A 229 10.25 -27.42 20.35
CA CYS A 229 9.09 -26.72 19.81
C CYS A 229 9.10 -25.22 20.14
N GLY A 230 9.45 -24.85 21.38
CA GLY A 230 9.62 -23.45 21.79
C GLY A 230 10.68 -22.74 20.97
N ARG A 231 11.85 -23.39 20.77
CA ARG A 231 12.98 -22.84 20.00
C ARG A 231 12.70 -22.58 18.53
N HIS A 232 11.72 -23.28 17.96
CA HIS A 232 11.28 -23.12 16.58
C HIS A 232 9.91 -22.45 16.46
N CYS A 233 9.36 -21.94 17.55
CA CYS A 233 8.10 -21.20 17.52
C CYS A 233 8.36 -19.77 17.06
N LYS A 234 8.00 -19.46 15.82
CA LYS A 234 8.11 -18.09 15.27
C LYS A 234 7.32 -17.04 16.05
N ALA A 235 6.33 -17.46 16.84
CA ALA A 235 5.52 -16.56 17.67
C ALA A 235 5.99 -16.47 19.13
N SER A 236 7.04 -17.20 19.52
CA SER A 236 7.55 -17.26 20.89
C SER A 236 6.48 -17.54 21.94
N CYS A 237 5.46 -18.33 21.58
CA CYS A 237 4.23 -18.53 22.37
C CYS A 237 4.12 -19.91 23.04
N ILE A 238 5.13 -20.77 22.88
CA ILE A 238 5.13 -22.13 23.46
C ILE A 238 6.03 -22.14 24.70
N ASP A 239 5.42 -22.28 25.86
CA ASP A 239 6.13 -22.57 27.11
C ASP A 239 6.33 -24.08 27.24
N SER A 240 7.55 -24.53 26.92
CA SER A 240 7.89 -25.95 26.96
C SER A 240 8.05 -26.50 28.38
N LYS A 241 8.27 -25.64 29.38
CA LYS A 241 8.40 -26.06 30.79
C LYS A 241 7.02 -26.43 31.32
N ASN A 242 6.06 -25.54 31.11
CA ASN A 242 4.70 -25.71 31.59
C ASN A 242 3.77 -26.44 30.60
N GLN A 243 4.28 -26.90 29.45
CA GLN A 243 3.52 -27.57 28.39
C GLN A 243 2.30 -26.73 27.92
N LYS A 244 2.45 -25.41 27.90
CA LYS A 244 1.38 -24.46 27.53
C LYS A 244 1.67 -23.77 26.20
N ILE A 245 0.63 -23.55 25.41
CA ILE A 245 0.67 -22.77 24.18
C ILE A 245 -0.27 -21.58 24.37
N ASP A 246 0.25 -20.37 24.20
CA ASP A 246 -0.57 -19.16 24.15
C ASP A 246 -1.22 -19.03 22.77
N TYR A 247 -2.47 -19.49 22.67
CA TYR A 247 -3.25 -19.43 21.43
C TYR A 247 -3.53 -18.00 20.97
N THR A 248 -3.54 -17.01 21.88
CA THR A 248 -3.68 -15.59 21.53
C THR A 248 -2.45 -15.03 20.83
N ARG A 249 -1.32 -15.78 20.76
CA ARG A 249 -0.14 -15.47 19.91
C ARG A 249 0.22 -16.51 18.85
N CYS A 250 -0.30 -17.72 18.93
CA CYS A 250 -0.09 -18.73 17.89
C CYS A 250 -0.60 -18.26 16.50
N VAL A 251 0.31 -18.22 15.52
CA VAL A 251 0.00 -17.90 14.10
C VAL A 251 -0.31 -19.15 13.26
N ALA A 252 -0.53 -20.30 13.91
CA ALA A 252 -0.82 -21.57 13.25
C ALA A 252 0.15 -21.86 12.07
N CYS A 253 1.46 -21.81 12.30
CA CYS A 253 2.46 -22.09 11.26
C CYS A 253 2.84 -23.58 11.14
N MET A 254 2.43 -24.40 12.12
CA MET A 254 2.71 -25.84 12.25
C MET A 254 4.20 -26.22 12.28
N ASP A 255 5.11 -25.27 12.53
CA ASP A 255 6.54 -25.57 12.63
C ASP A 255 6.84 -26.50 13.81
N CYS A 256 6.20 -26.27 14.96
CA CYS A 256 6.40 -27.05 16.18
C CYS A 256 6.14 -28.55 15.99
N ILE A 257 5.16 -28.92 15.16
CA ILE A 257 4.80 -30.31 14.85
C ILE A 257 5.94 -31.00 14.11
N GLY A 258 6.55 -30.32 13.12
CA GLY A 258 7.65 -30.88 12.34
C GLY A 258 8.97 -31.02 13.12
N TYR A 259 9.17 -30.23 14.18
CA TYR A 259 10.40 -30.27 15.01
C TYR A 259 10.27 -31.16 16.26
N CYS A 260 9.08 -31.70 16.55
CA CYS A 260 8.86 -32.58 17.70
C CYS A 260 9.25 -34.01 17.37
N LYS A 261 10.42 -34.46 17.84
CA LYS A 261 10.89 -35.85 17.64
C LYS A 261 10.06 -36.88 18.41
N GLN A 262 9.37 -36.48 19.47
CA GLN A 262 8.55 -37.36 20.31
C GLN A 262 7.13 -37.56 19.78
N GLY A 263 6.73 -36.86 18.71
CA GLY A 263 5.35 -36.91 18.22
C GLY A 263 4.30 -36.39 19.23
N ALA A 264 4.74 -35.59 20.22
CA ALA A 264 3.89 -35.05 21.27
C ALA A 264 3.04 -33.85 20.81
N LEU A 265 3.22 -33.36 19.59
CA LEU A 265 2.49 -32.21 19.04
C LEU A 265 1.65 -32.64 17.86
N THR A 266 0.34 -32.43 17.96
CA THR A 266 -0.62 -32.70 16.89
C THR A 266 -1.48 -31.47 16.61
N TYR A 267 -2.06 -31.38 15.41
CA TYR A 267 -3.02 -30.33 15.07
C TYR A 267 -4.42 -30.94 15.13
N ALA A 268 -5.15 -30.67 16.21
CA ALA A 268 -6.37 -31.39 16.55
C ALA A 268 -7.39 -30.50 17.26
N HIS A 269 -8.61 -31.01 17.41
CA HIS A 269 -9.60 -30.42 18.30
C HIS A 269 -9.25 -30.71 19.76
N ARG A 270 -9.36 -29.69 20.63
CA ARG A 270 -9.09 -29.84 22.05
C ARG A 270 -10.22 -30.65 22.70
N SER A 271 -10.01 -31.95 22.89
CA SER A 271 -10.82 -32.74 23.84
C SER A 271 -10.48 -32.30 25.26
N LYS A 272 -11.50 -32.06 26.10
CA LYS A 272 -11.36 -31.62 27.49
C LYS A 272 -10.56 -32.68 28.27
N SER A 273 -9.31 -32.37 28.62
CA SER A 273 -8.68 -32.91 29.80
C SER A 273 -8.09 -31.75 30.62
N SER A 274 -8.48 -31.75 31.88
CA SER A 274 -8.44 -30.69 32.87
C SER A 274 -7.06 -30.48 33.46
N VAL A 275 -6.56 -29.23 33.48
CA VAL A 275 -5.61 -28.79 34.51
C VAL A 275 -5.89 -27.32 34.88
N LYS A 276 -6.03 -27.10 36.18
CA LYS A 276 -6.30 -25.85 36.90
C LYS A 276 -5.18 -24.82 36.70
N GLU A 277 -5.56 -23.55 36.56
CA GLU A 277 -4.65 -22.40 36.59
C GLU A 277 -4.34 -22.04 38.04
N ALA A 278 -3.05 -22.04 38.38
CA ALA A 278 -2.52 -21.31 39.52
C ALA A 278 -1.94 -20.00 38.98
N ASP A 279 -2.51 -18.91 39.46
CA ASP A 279 -2.07 -17.53 39.31
C ASP A 279 -0.96 -17.27 40.34
N GLU A 280 0.13 -16.61 39.95
CA GLU A 280 0.87 -15.78 40.90
C GLU A 280 1.89 -14.81 40.26
N SER A 281 1.73 -13.57 40.73
CA SER A 281 2.69 -12.51 41.06
C SER A 281 3.72 -12.03 40.04
N VAL A 282 3.53 -10.76 39.69
CA VAL A 282 4.46 -9.86 39.01
C VAL A 282 5.45 -9.33 40.05
N ASP A 283 6.75 -9.42 39.75
CA ASP A 283 7.77 -8.63 40.44
C ASP A 283 8.52 -7.70 39.48
N LYS A 284 8.78 -6.49 39.97
CA LYS A 284 9.41 -5.35 39.31
C LYS A 284 10.90 -5.34 39.64
N SER A 285 11.77 -5.29 38.62
CA SER A 285 13.03 -4.54 38.77
C SER A 285 13.63 -4.07 37.45
N ARG A 286 13.51 -2.75 37.28
CA ARG A 286 14.48 -1.72 36.83
C ARG A 286 15.72 -2.10 36.00
N ARG A 287 15.87 -1.31 34.91
CA ARG A 287 17.06 -0.57 34.36
C ARG A 287 18.35 -1.38 34.14
N GLN A 288 19.20 -1.18 33.13
CA GLN A 288 19.55 -0.05 32.25
C GLN A 288 20.54 -0.64 31.21
N PHE A 289 20.48 -0.26 29.94
CA PHE A 289 21.66 0.26 29.20
C PHE A 289 21.24 0.68 27.78
N LEU A 290 21.33 1.99 27.53
CA LEU A 290 21.36 2.59 26.21
C LEU A 290 22.83 2.78 25.86
N THR A 291 23.27 2.25 24.73
CA THR A 291 24.46 2.75 24.04
C THR A 291 24.06 3.08 22.62
N VAL A 292 23.94 4.38 22.37
CA VAL A 292 23.88 4.99 21.05
C VAL A 292 25.24 4.82 20.39
N SER A 293 25.26 4.41 19.12
CA SER A 293 26.47 4.53 18.30
C SER A 293 26.06 4.91 16.88
N THR A 294 26.69 5.98 16.42
CA THR A 294 26.41 6.79 15.24
C THR A 294 27.47 6.55 14.16
N ILE A 295 27.02 6.63 12.89
CA ILE A 295 27.76 7.00 11.65
C ILE A 295 28.67 5.86 11.09
N LEU A 296 28.52 5.41 9.84
CA LEU A 296 29.02 6.10 8.63
C LEU A 296 28.25 5.79 7.34
N ALA A 297 28.34 6.79 6.45
CA ALA A 297 27.72 6.96 5.15
C ALA A 297 28.31 6.08 4.04
N GLY A 298 27.51 5.90 2.98
CA GLY A 298 27.95 5.50 1.64
C GLY A 298 26.97 6.08 0.62
N THR A 299 27.39 7.13 -0.07
CA THR A 299 26.65 7.79 -1.15
C THR A 299 26.69 6.95 -2.43
N ALA A 300 25.56 6.87 -3.12
CA ALA A 300 25.53 6.72 -4.57
C ALA A 300 24.62 7.81 -5.12
N VAL A 301 25.25 8.90 -5.55
CA VAL A 301 24.60 9.90 -6.41
C VAL A 301 24.61 9.29 -7.81
N LEU A 302 23.48 8.79 -8.26
CA LEU A 302 23.22 8.63 -9.68
C LEU A 302 22.39 9.86 -10.10
N LYS A 303 23.04 10.78 -10.79
CA LYS A 303 22.34 11.73 -11.65
C LYS A 303 21.68 10.89 -12.74
N ALA A 304 20.36 10.76 -12.70
CA ALA A 304 19.60 10.36 -13.87
C ALA A 304 19.61 11.55 -14.84
N GLU A 305 20.24 11.37 -15.99
CA GLU A 305 20.04 12.26 -17.14
C GLU A 305 18.56 12.20 -17.53
N GLU A 306 17.92 13.36 -17.51
CA GLU A 306 16.58 13.55 -18.04
C GLU A 306 16.63 13.71 -19.56
N LYS A 307 15.72 13.00 -20.23
CA LYS A 307 15.15 13.25 -21.57
C LYS A 307 16.14 13.32 -22.73
N THR A 308 16.15 12.25 -23.53
CA THR A 308 16.37 12.38 -24.98
C THR A 308 15.28 11.63 -25.74
N VAL A 309 14.26 12.37 -26.18
CA VAL A 309 13.71 12.33 -27.54
C VAL A 309 12.80 13.53 -27.69
N ASP A 310 13.28 14.55 -28.39
CA ASP A 310 12.51 15.36 -29.33
C ASP A 310 13.52 16.10 -30.19
N GLY A 311 13.41 15.94 -31.51
CA GLY A 311 14.22 16.70 -32.45
C GLY A 311 13.89 18.18 -32.32
N GLY A 312 14.87 18.99 -31.89
CA GLY A 312 14.77 20.45 -31.92
C GLY A 312 15.33 21.13 -30.67
N LEU A 313 16.33 21.99 -30.87
CA LEU A 313 17.09 22.75 -29.87
C LEU A 313 16.22 23.75 -29.08
N ALA A 314 15.67 23.36 -27.92
CA ALA A 314 15.22 24.30 -26.89
C ALA A 314 15.38 23.69 -25.48
N ILE A 315 15.84 24.49 -24.51
CA ILE A 315 15.88 24.09 -23.09
C ILE A 315 14.44 23.97 -22.59
N ILE A 316 13.97 22.75 -22.33
CA ILE A 316 12.62 22.52 -21.82
C ILE A 316 12.62 22.78 -20.32
N ILE A 317 12.07 23.93 -19.90
CA ILE A 317 11.76 24.21 -18.50
C ILE A 317 10.66 23.24 -18.05
N ASP A 318 10.84 22.60 -16.90
CA ASP A 318 9.83 21.70 -16.34
C ASP A 318 8.57 22.43 -15.90
N LYS A 319 7.44 21.72 -15.94
CA LYS A 319 6.18 22.25 -15.42
C LYS A 319 6.18 22.23 -13.91
N GLU A 320 5.80 23.36 -13.32
CA GLU A 320 5.52 23.47 -11.90
C GLU A 320 4.04 23.18 -11.60
N LYS A 321 3.80 22.48 -10.49
CA LYS A 321 2.44 22.16 -10.00
C LYS A 321 1.74 23.47 -9.60
N PRO A 322 0.54 23.78 -10.13
CA PRO A 322 -0.19 24.97 -9.72
C PRO A 322 -0.72 24.81 -8.30
N VAL A 323 -0.76 25.93 -7.56
CA VAL A 323 -1.43 26.00 -6.27
C VAL A 323 -2.94 25.97 -6.50
N ARG A 324 -3.60 24.97 -5.91
CA ARG A 324 -5.06 24.76 -6.01
C ARG A 324 -5.70 25.10 -4.68
N GLN A 325 -6.92 25.63 -4.71
CA GLN A 325 -7.70 25.81 -3.48
C GLN A 325 -8.21 24.45 -2.98
N THR A 326 -8.59 23.61 -3.93
CA THR A 326 -9.20 22.30 -3.75
C THR A 326 -8.39 21.27 -4.53
N ARG A 327 -7.79 20.33 -3.80
CA ARG A 327 -7.07 19.20 -4.42
C ARG A 327 -8.02 18.31 -5.21
N ILE A 328 -7.47 17.63 -6.20
CA ILE A 328 -8.22 16.70 -7.05
C ILE A 328 -8.06 15.28 -6.50
N THR A 329 -9.18 14.55 -6.41
CA THR A 329 -9.18 13.13 -6.03
C THR A 329 -9.58 12.25 -7.20
N PRO A 330 -9.21 10.95 -7.19
CA PRO A 330 -9.48 10.07 -8.32
C PRO A 330 -10.99 9.93 -8.58
N PRO A 331 -11.43 9.79 -9.84
CA PRO A 331 -12.81 9.47 -10.17
C PRO A 331 -13.26 8.19 -9.45
N GLY A 332 -14.51 8.14 -8.99
CA GLY A 332 -15.03 7.06 -8.12
C GLY A 332 -14.82 7.31 -6.62
N SER A 333 -14.06 8.33 -6.22
CA SER A 333 -13.91 8.71 -4.81
C SER A 333 -15.16 9.39 -4.20
N ARG A 334 -16.08 9.87 -5.04
CA ARG A 334 -17.30 10.66 -4.75
C ARG A 334 -17.05 12.04 -4.14
N SER A 335 -16.16 12.15 -3.15
CA SER A 335 -15.79 13.41 -2.50
C SER A 335 -14.44 13.30 -1.82
N ILE A 336 -13.81 14.45 -1.55
CA ILE A 336 -12.55 14.52 -0.80
C ILE A 336 -12.72 13.91 0.60
N ALA A 337 -13.87 14.18 1.25
CA ALA A 337 -14.20 13.64 2.56
C ALA A 337 -14.31 12.10 2.54
N ASN A 338 -15.03 11.54 1.57
CA ASN A 338 -15.16 10.09 1.43
C ASN A 338 -13.81 9.43 1.15
N PHE A 339 -13.02 10.01 0.26
CA PHE A 339 -11.69 9.53 -0.07
C PHE A 339 -10.77 9.53 1.16
N THR A 340 -10.77 10.60 1.94
CA THR A 340 -9.92 10.77 3.13
C THR A 340 -10.28 9.84 4.25
N LYS A 341 -11.58 9.56 4.42
CA LYS A 341 -12.06 8.63 5.44
C LYS A 341 -11.66 7.17 5.19
N HIS A 342 -11.61 6.74 3.94
CA HIS A 342 -11.41 5.32 3.60
C HIS A 342 -10.01 4.99 3.05
N CYS A 343 -9.28 5.96 2.49
CA CYS A 343 -7.97 5.68 1.90
C CYS A 343 -6.93 5.33 2.97
N THR A 344 -6.27 4.18 2.80
CA THR A 344 -5.19 3.73 3.69
C THR A 344 -3.79 4.07 3.18
N SER A 345 -3.68 4.81 2.08
CA SER A 345 -2.39 5.12 1.44
C SER A 345 -1.54 3.86 1.17
N CYS A 346 -2.19 2.76 0.74
CA CYS A 346 -1.52 1.49 0.43
C CYS A 346 -0.68 1.53 -0.86
N GLN A 347 -0.80 2.61 -1.65
CA GLN A 347 -0.10 2.86 -2.92
C GLN A 347 -0.48 1.96 -4.10
N LEU A 348 -1.45 1.05 -3.98
CA LEU A 348 -1.82 0.16 -5.09
C LEU A 348 -2.28 0.93 -6.35
N CYS A 349 -3.14 1.94 -6.19
CA CYS A 349 -3.63 2.77 -7.30
C CYS A 349 -2.56 3.67 -7.92
N VAL A 350 -1.62 4.17 -7.13
CA VAL A 350 -0.48 4.95 -7.61
C VAL A 350 0.44 4.05 -8.44
N SER A 351 0.73 2.85 -7.91
CA SER A 351 1.61 1.89 -8.57
C SER A 351 1.07 1.36 -9.89
N ASN A 352 -0.22 1.49 -10.16
CA ASN A 352 -0.85 0.96 -11.38
C ASN A 352 -1.58 2.05 -12.18
N CYS A 353 -1.24 3.33 -12.00
CA CYS A 353 -1.84 4.40 -12.80
C CYS A 353 -1.18 4.44 -14.19
N PRO A 354 -1.87 4.02 -15.28
CA PRO A 354 -1.25 3.90 -16.59
C PRO A 354 -0.86 5.25 -17.19
N ASN A 355 -1.53 6.33 -16.76
CA ASN A 355 -1.28 7.68 -17.27
C ASN A 355 -0.34 8.50 -16.37
N GLY A 356 0.23 7.92 -15.30
CA GLY A 356 1.16 8.63 -14.40
C GLY A 356 0.57 9.84 -13.65
N VAL A 357 -0.77 9.90 -13.55
CA VAL A 357 -1.52 11.02 -12.96
C VAL A 357 -1.62 10.92 -11.45
N LEU A 358 -1.72 9.71 -10.92
CA LEU A 358 -1.79 9.49 -9.48
C LEU A 358 -0.39 9.50 -8.87
N ARG A 359 -0.21 10.31 -7.84
CA ARG A 359 1.05 10.39 -7.07
C ARG A 359 0.74 10.44 -5.59
N PRO A 360 1.63 9.97 -4.71
CA PRO A 360 1.42 10.12 -3.28
C PRO A 360 1.69 11.59 -2.90
N SER A 361 0.77 12.21 -2.16
CA SER A 361 0.95 13.60 -1.70
C SER A 361 2.14 13.72 -0.75
N THR A 362 2.86 14.84 -0.87
CA THR A 362 3.94 15.25 0.02
C THR A 362 3.49 16.19 1.14
N GLU A 363 2.26 16.69 1.07
CA GLU A 363 1.71 17.60 2.09
C GLU A 363 1.48 16.86 3.40
N LEU A 364 1.71 17.53 4.53
CA LEU A 364 1.65 16.90 5.85
C LEU A 364 0.23 16.39 6.19
N ASP A 365 -0.79 17.14 5.79
CA ASP A 365 -2.20 16.86 6.03
C ASP A 365 -2.75 15.72 5.15
N THR A 366 -2.07 15.35 4.07
CA THR A 366 -2.50 14.33 3.11
C THR A 366 -1.37 13.37 2.77
N PHE A 367 -0.33 13.32 3.61
CA PHE A 367 0.91 12.61 3.34
C PHE A 367 0.68 11.15 2.89
N MET A 368 1.30 10.80 1.75
CA MET A 368 1.17 9.54 1.02
C MET A 368 -0.24 9.20 0.51
N GLN A 369 -1.25 10.01 0.78
CA GLN A 369 -2.56 9.81 0.17
C GLN A 369 -2.46 10.12 -1.33
N PRO A 370 -3.03 9.29 -2.22
CA PRO A 370 -2.98 9.55 -3.65
C PRO A 370 -3.64 10.89 -4.00
N GLU A 371 -2.98 11.71 -4.78
CA GLU A 371 -3.52 12.92 -5.39
C GLU A 371 -3.36 12.84 -6.92
N VAL A 372 -4.22 13.58 -7.61
CA VAL A 372 -4.18 13.72 -9.07
C VAL A 372 -3.31 14.91 -9.43
N SER A 373 -2.32 14.69 -10.30
CA SER A 373 -1.34 15.68 -10.73
C SER A 373 -1.07 15.54 -12.23
N PHE A 374 -1.00 16.66 -12.96
CA PHE A 374 -1.05 16.67 -14.43
C PHE A 374 0.27 17.00 -15.13
N GLU A 375 1.39 17.01 -14.41
CA GLU A 375 2.69 17.42 -14.98
C GLU A 375 3.30 16.33 -15.89
N ARG A 376 2.95 15.06 -15.66
CA ARG A 376 3.49 13.89 -16.40
C ARG A 376 2.45 13.15 -17.24
N GLY A 377 1.18 13.52 -17.14
CA GLY A 377 0.10 12.93 -17.92
C GLY A 377 -1.25 13.49 -17.51
N TYR A 378 -2.33 12.96 -18.10
CA TYR A 378 -3.70 13.35 -17.77
C TYR A 378 -4.63 12.14 -17.65
N CYS A 379 -5.75 12.32 -16.96
CA CYS A 379 -6.65 11.22 -16.68
C CYS A 379 -7.57 10.97 -17.87
N ARG A 380 -7.29 9.91 -18.64
CA ARG A 380 -8.10 9.53 -19.80
C ARG A 380 -9.56 9.21 -19.41
N PRO A 381 -10.57 9.72 -20.14
CA PRO A 381 -12.00 9.47 -19.85
C PRO A 381 -12.39 7.98 -19.88
N GLU A 382 -11.70 7.16 -20.65
CA GLU A 382 -11.95 5.73 -20.78
C GLU A 382 -11.28 4.86 -19.70
N CYS A 383 -10.50 5.46 -18.79
CA CYS A 383 -9.66 4.75 -17.82
C CYS A 383 -10.36 4.59 -16.45
N THR A 384 -10.60 3.35 -16.06
CA THR A 384 -11.23 2.96 -14.77
C THR A 384 -10.25 2.29 -13.80
N THR A 385 -8.97 2.16 -14.16
CA THR A 385 -8.02 1.25 -13.48
C THR A 385 -7.95 1.46 -11.96
N CYS A 386 -7.90 2.71 -11.48
CA CYS A 386 -7.83 3.01 -10.05
C CYS A 386 -9.08 2.56 -9.26
N SER A 387 -10.24 2.57 -9.90
CA SER A 387 -11.51 2.10 -9.33
C SER A 387 -11.59 0.58 -9.24
N ASP A 388 -11.01 -0.13 -10.21
CA ASP A 388 -11.06 -1.59 -10.27
C ASP A 388 -10.23 -2.24 -9.15
N MET A 389 -9.14 -1.57 -8.75
CA MET A 389 -8.14 -2.12 -7.84
C MET A 389 -8.26 -1.66 -6.39
N CYS A 390 -8.97 -0.58 -6.08
CA CYS A 390 -9.02 -0.04 -4.72
C CYS A 390 -9.68 -1.05 -3.76
N PRO A 391 -8.92 -1.66 -2.84
CA PRO A 391 -9.47 -2.74 -2.03
C PRO A 391 -10.18 -2.21 -0.77
N ALA A 392 -9.93 -0.96 -0.38
CA ALA A 392 -10.47 -0.31 0.81
C ALA A 392 -11.77 0.46 0.56
N GLY A 393 -12.27 0.48 -0.69
CA GLY A 393 -13.50 1.21 -1.05
C GLY A 393 -13.36 2.75 -1.06
N ALA A 394 -12.13 3.28 -0.99
CA ALA A 394 -11.89 4.72 -1.09
C ALA A 394 -12.15 5.27 -2.51
N ILE A 395 -11.97 4.42 -3.53
CA ILE A 395 -12.36 4.65 -4.91
C ILE A 395 -13.33 3.53 -5.25
N LEU A 396 -14.58 3.86 -5.50
CA LEU A 396 -15.61 2.88 -5.83
C LEU A 396 -15.45 2.41 -7.28
N PRO A 397 -15.76 1.14 -7.59
CA PRO A 397 -15.82 0.65 -8.96
C PRO A 397 -16.79 1.50 -9.77
N ILE A 398 -16.33 2.00 -10.91
CA ILE A 398 -17.13 2.77 -11.87
C ILE A 398 -16.89 2.18 -13.26
N ASP A 399 -17.90 2.25 -14.13
CA ASP A 399 -17.71 1.87 -15.53
C ASP A 399 -17.14 3.05 -16.36
N ARG A 400 -16.89 2.79 -17.64
CA ARG A 400 -16.31 3.80 -18.55
C ARG A 400 -17.26 4.97 -18.82
N ALA A 401 -18.58 4.73 -18.80
CA ALA A 401 -19.58 5.75 -19.06
C ALA A 401 -19.69 6.68 -17.84
N GLU A 402 -19.80 6.11 -16.64
CA GLU A 402 -19.78 6.84 -15.38
C GLU A 402 -18.47 7.63 -15.23
N ARG A 403 -17.33 7.01 -15.56
CA ARG A 403 -16.04 7.70 -15.56
C ARG A 403 -16.04 8.92 -16.48
N SER A 404 -16.58 8.79 -17.69
CA SER A 404 -16.62 9.88 -18.68
C SER A 404 -17.62 10.98 -18.31
N ALA A 405 -18.62 10.68 -17.48
CA ALA A 405 -19.59 11.64 -16.94
C ALA A 405 -19.13 12.30 -15.63
N THR A 406 -18.20 11.68 -14.89
CA THR A 406 -17.76 12.19 -13.57
C THR A 406 -16.89 13.43 -13.72
N GLN A 407 -17.36 14.57 -13.20
CA GLN A 407 -16.59 15.77 -12.94
C GLN A 407 -15.86 15.66 -11.60
N VAL A 408 -14.53 15.59 -11.67
CA VAL A 408 -13.65 15.67 -10.48
C VAL A 408 -13.18 17.09 -10.18
N GLY A 409 -13.45 18.01 -11.11
CA GLY A 409 -12.99 19.39 -11.11
C GLY A 409 -13.31 20.08 -12.44
N HIS A 410 -12.84 21.31 -12.60
CA HIS A 410 -13.05 22.11 -13.80
C HIS A 410 -11.78 22.86 -14.21
N ALA A 411 -11.66 23.19 -15.49
CA ALA A 411 -10.51 23.93 -15.99
C ALA A 411 -10.65 25.44 -15.73
N VAL A 412 -9.58 26.06 -15.24
CA VAL A 412 -9.46 27.50 -14.96
C VAL A 412 -8.36 28.06 -15.85
N TRP A 413 -8.70 29.08 -16.64
CA TRP A 413 -7.77 29.76 -17.53
C TRP A 413 -7.10 30.95 -16.83
N VAL A 414 -5.79 31.11 -17.03
CA VAL A 414 -4.96 32.17 -16.47
C VAL A 414 -4.43 33.03 -17.61
N ARG A 415 -4.99 34.23 -17.75
CA ARG A 415 -4.68 35.19 -18.82
C ARG A 415 -3.18 35.46 -18.95
N ASN A 416 -2.50 35.74 -17.84
CA ASN A 416 -1.11 36.17 -17.80
C ASN A 416 -0.10 35.10 -18.22
N ASN A 417 -0.52 33.83 -18.32
CA ASN A 417 0.34 32.72 -18.71
C ASN A 417 0.05 32.27 -20.15
N CYS A 418 -0.97 32.83 -20.81
CA CYS A 418 -1.49 32.35 -22.08
C CYS A 418 -0.67 32.90 -23.26
N LEU A 419 -0.02 32.03 -24.04
CA LEU A 419 0.83 32.44 -25.16
C LEU A 419 0.16 33.37 -26.19
N PRO A 420 -1.12 33.16 -26.58
CA PRO A 420 -1.84 34.15 -27.41
C PRO A 420 -1.91 35.56 -26.82
N VAL A 421 -1.87 35.70 -25.49
CA VAL A 421 -1.89 36.99 -24.80
C VAL A 421 -0.48 37.52 -24.60
N THR A 422 0.46 36.69 -24.17
CA THR A 422 1.81 37.12 -23.77
C THR A 422 2.75 37.28 -24.96
N GLU A 423 2.61 36.44 -25.99
CA GLU A 423 3.51 36.36 -27.14
C GLU A 423 2.80 36.64 -28.47
N GLY A 424 1.48 36.83 -28.48
CA GLY A 424 0.70 37.10 -29.70
C GLY A 424 0.62 35.93 -30.68
N VAL A 425 1.00 34.72 -30.26
CA VAL A 425 1.01 33.53 -31.12
C VAL A 425 -0.36 32.84 -31.18
N SER A 426 -0.69 32.22 -32.31
CA SER A 426 -1.92 31.43 -32.44
C SER A 426 -1.77 30.06 -31.78
N CYS A 427 -2.33 29.90 -30.58
CA CYS A 427 -2.31 28.64 -29.83
C CYS A 427 -3.72 28.22 -29.40
N GLY A 428 -4.13 27.01 -29.77
CA GLY A 428 -5.42 26.41 -29.41
C GLY A 428 -5.30 25.01 -28.79
N ASN A 429 -4.15 24.69 -28.21
CA ASN A 429 -3.83 23.31 -27.82
C ASN A 429 -4.81 22.73 -26.81
N CYS A 430 -5.24 23.53 -25.84
CA CYS A 430 -6.22 23.15 -24.84
C CYS A 430 -7.59 22.79 -25.44
N ALA A 431 -8.05 23.53 -26.45
CA ALA A 431 -9.31 23.24 -27.16
C ALA A 431 -9.18 21.99 -28.03
N ARG A 432 -8.09 21.87 -28.81
CA ARG A 432 -7.85 20.74 -29.72
C ARG A 432 -7.82 19.39 -29.00
N HIS A 433 -7.25 19.35 -27.79
CA HIS A 433 -7.09 18.11 -27.02
C HIS A 433 -8.14 17.95 -25.92
N CYS A 434 -9.19 18.77 -25.89
CA CYS A 434 -10.27 18.60 -24.91
C CYS A 434 -11.16 17.42 -25.32
N PRO A 435 -11.13 16.27 -24.61
CA PRO A 435 -11.86 15.08 -25.03
C PRO A 435 -13.39 15.23 -24.94
N VAL A 436 -13.86 16.15 -24.10
CA VAL A 436 -15.29 16.39 -23.86
C VAL A 436 -15.82 17.64 -24.60
N GLY A 437 -14.96 18.34 -25.35
CA GLY A 437 -15.34 19.56 -26.08
C GLY A 437 -15.78 20.71 -25.17
N ALA A 438 -15.21 20.82 -23.97
CA ALA A 438 -15.55 21.85 -22.99
C ALA A 438 -14.84 23.19 -23.22
N ILE A 439 -13.90 23.28 -24.18
CA ILE A 439 -13.08 24.48 -24.40
C ILE A 439 -13.26 24.96 -25.84
N THR A 440 -13.66 26.21 -26.01
CA THR A 440 -13.81 26.88 -27.31
C THR A 440 -12.87 28.08 -27.41
N MET A 441 -12.30 28.33 -28.59
CA MET A 441 -11.42 29.48 -28.81
C MET A 441 -12.25 30.69 -29.27
N ILE A 442 -12.25 31.77 -28.48
CA ILE A 442 -12.96 33.02 -28.76
C ILE A 442 -11.97 34.17 -28.97
N SER A 443 -12.35 35.21 -29.71
CA SER A 443 -11.52 36.41 -29.86
C SER A 443 -11.29 37.09 -28.50
N LEU A 444 -10.05 37.48 -28.21
CA LEU A 444 -9.69 38.16 -26.95
C LEU A 444 -10.38 39.51 -26.82
N ASP A 445 -10.48 40.22 -27.93
CA ASP A 445 -11.22 41.46 -28.07
C ASP A 445 -12.47 41.17 -28.91
N ALA A 446 -13.65 41.41 -28.32
CA ALA A 446 -14.93 41.14 -28.97
C ALA A 446 -15.19 42.06 -30.17
N ASP A 447 -14.62 43.27 -30.15
CA ASP A 447 -14.81 44.28 -31.19
C ASP A 447 -13.78 44.16 -32.32
N ASN A 448 -12.72 43.37 -32.11
CA ASN A 448 -11.67 43.14 -33.09
C ASN A 448 -11.56 41.64 -33.47
N PRO A 449 -12.12 41.24 -34.64
CA PRO A 449 -12.05 39.87 -35.14
C PRO A 449 -10.62 39.34 -35.36
N ASP A 450 -9.66 40.23 -35.61
CA ASP A 450 -8.26 39.89 -35.84
C ASP A 450 -7.46 39.73 -34.53
N SER A 451 -8.10 39.96 -33.38
CA SER A 451 -7.46 39.75 -32.08
C SER A 451 -7.09 38.27 -31.84
N PRO A 452 -6.01 37.99 -31.09
CA PRO A 452 -5.64 36.62 -30.75
C PRO A 452 -6.80 35.86 -30.12
N LYS A 453 -6.97 34.59 -30.49
CA LYS A 453 -8.01 33.76 -29.89
C LYS A 453 -7.52 33.17 -28.56
N VAL A 454 -8.38 33.23 -27.54
CA VAL A 454 -8.14 32.71 -26.20
C VAL A 454 -9.18 31.65 -25.81
N PRO A 455 -8.85 30.72 -24.91
CA PRO A 455 -9.80 29.68 -24.51
C PRO A 455 -10.90 30.23 -23.60
N SER A 456 -12.13 29.86 -23.91
CA SER A 456 -13.30 29.96 -23.03
C SER A 456 -13.71 28.56 -22.59
N VAL A 457 -13.87 28.35 -21.29
CA VAL A 457 -14.16 27.06 -20.68
C VAL A 457 -15.64 26.98 -20.30
N ASN A 458 -16.35 25.99 -20.82
CA ASN A 458 -17.66 25.57 -20.33
C ASN A 458 -17.47 24.62 -19.13
N THR A 459 -17.67 25.13 -17.92
CA THR A 459 -17.48 24.38 -16.67
C THR A 459 -18.49 23.25 -16.48
N GLU A 460 -19.71 23.40 -17.00
CA GLU A 460 -20.76 22.37 -16.92
C GLU A 460 -20.40 21.12 -17.73
N ARG A 461 -19.59 21.28 -18.79
CA ARG A 461 -19.16 20.18 -19.65
C ARG A 461 -17.77 19.64 -19.29
N CYS A 462 -17.01 20.38 -18.50
CA CYS A 462 -15.64 20.03 -18.13
C CYS A 462 -15.62 18.92 -17.07
N ILE A 463 -14.94 17.81 -17.33
CA ILE A 463 -14.84 16.70 -16.37
C ILE A 463 -13.59 16.73 -15.48
N GLY A 464 -12.75 17.76 -15.63
CA GLY A 464 -11.51 17.88 -14.85
C GLY A 464 -10.43 16.84 -15.20
N CYS A 465 -10.40 16.35 -16.44
CA CYS A 465 -9.45 15.29 -16.86
C CYS A 465 -7.97 15.73 -16.88
N GLY A 466 -7.70 17.04 -16.94
CA GLY A 466 -6.34 17.60 -16.95
C GLY A 466 -5.63 17.58 -18.29
N ALA A 467 -6.25 17.13 -19.39
CA ALA A 467 -5.63 17.10 -20.72
C ALA A 467 -5.12 18.49 -21.15
N CYS A 468 -5.94 19.52 -20.93
CA CYS A 468 -5.57 20.91 -21.24
C CYS A 468 -4.42 21.43 -20.37
N GLU A 469 -4.35 21.05 -19.09
CA GLU A 469 -3.26 21.42 -18.18
C GLU A 469 -1.97 20.71 -18.59
N ASN A 470 -2.02 19.39 -18.78
CA ASN A 470 -0.87 18.58 -19.15
C ASN A 470 -0.26 18.98 -20.50
N LEU A 471 -1.10 19.31 -21.49
CA LEU A 471 -0.64 19.65 -22.84
C LEU A 471 -0.39 21.15 -23.06
N CYS A 472 -0.63 22.00 -22.06
CA CYS A 472 -0.34 23.43 -22.20
C CYS A 472 1.17 23.65 -22.46
N PRO A 473 1.56 24.37 -23.52
CA PRO A 473 2.98 24.63 -23.80
C PRO A 473 3.58 25.70 -22.88
N SER A 474 2.75 26.52 -22.21
CA SER A 474 3.24 27.56 -21.30
C SER A 474 4.09 26.98 -20.16
N ARG A 475 5.15 27.69 -19.79
CA ARG A 475 6.14 27.32 -18.75
C ARG A 475 6.55 28.56 -17.95
N PRO A 476 6.95 28.39 -16.67
CA PRO A 476 6.90 27.15 -15.87
C PRO A 476 5.48 26.74 -15.47
N PHE A 477 4.55 27.69 -15.42
CA PHE A 477 3.15 27.45 -15.09
C PHE A 477 2.30 27.31 -16.34
N SER A 478 1.34 26.38 -16.32
CA SER A 478 0.37 26.25 -17.41
C SER A 478 -0.57 27.46 -17.45
N ALA A 479 -1.00 27.84 -18.66
CA ALA A 479 -2.01 28.88 -18.86
C ALA A 479 -3.43 28.43 -18.50
N ILE A 480 -3.61 27.14 -18.29
CA ILE A 480 -4.87 26.53 -17.90
C ILE A 480 -4.55 25.39 -16.93
N TYR A 481 -5.26 25.33 -15.82
CA TYR A 481 -5.12 24.28 -14.82
C TYR A 481 -6.48 23.76 -14.40
N VAL A 482 -6.54 22.60 -13.76
CA VAL A 482 -7.78 22.06 -13.20
C VAL A 482 -7.86 22.37 -11.72
N GLU A 483 -8.97 22.94 -11.30
CA GLU A 483 -9.36 23.16 -9.92
C GLU A 483 -10.33 22.05 -9.49
N GLY A 484 -10.06 21.40 -8.34
CA GLY A 484 -10.83 20.26 -7.86
C GLY A 484 -12.23 20.64 -7.37
N HIS A 485 -13.13 19.67 -7.29
CA HIS A 485 -14.40 19.81 -6.58
C HIS A 485 -14.35 19.04 -5.25
N GLU A 486 -14.92 19.61 -4.20
CA GLU A 486 -15.05 18.91 -2.91
C GLU A 486 -15.92 17.65 -3.01
N VAL A 487 -16.98 17.74 -3.83
CA VAL A 487 -17.91 16.65 -4.15
C VAL A 487 -17.97 16.52 -5.66
N HIS A 488 -17.72 15.32 -6.16
CA HIS A 488 -17.78 15.02 -7.58
C HIS A 488 -19.22 15.09 -8.07
N ARG A 489 -19.39 15.51 -9.33
CA ARG A 489 -20.70 15.64 -10.00
C ARG A 489 -20.71 14.79 -11.26
N ASN A 490 -21.90 14.53 -11.80
CA ASN A 490 -22.05 13.87 -13.10
C ASN A 490 -22.64 14.88 -14.10
N VAL A 491 -22.15 14.82 -15.34
CA VAL A 491 -22.65 15.59 -16.50
C VAL A 491 -23.62 14.77 -17.33
#